data_AF-A0ABD4XWP8-F1
#
_entry.id   AF-A0ABD4XWP8-F1
#
_cell.length_a   1.000
_cell.length_b   1.000
_cell.length_c   1.000
_cell.angle_alpha   90.00
_cell.angle_beta   90.00
_cell.angle_gamma   90.00
#
_symmetry.space_group_name_H-M   'P 1'
#
loop_
_entity.id
_entity.type
_entity.pdbx_description
1 polymer ?
#
loop_
_entity_poly.entity_id
_entity_poly.type
_entity_poly.pdbx_seq_one_letter_code
_entity_poly.pdbx_strand_id
1 'polypeptide(L)'
;MKKPAAEFTHAQPSSSFRLITAEGIPFRVALVLSDKSADENVASEPLIQFFDMRHWPEKGGQKVSSYHLSTFLESDAAERGLNLDGGVADWTLDPASVKAVIDWVHTNPLPTSELEGASDEPEDHNLIHGARL
;
A
#
# COMPACT_ATOMS: atom_id res chain seq x y z
N MET A 1 10.75 38.90 -7.03
CA MET A 1 10.12 38.03 -6.02
C MET A 1 9.12 37.11 -6.72
N LYS A 2 9.44 35.83 -6.90
CA LYS A 2 8.50 34.82 -7.42
C LYS A 2 8.20 33.85 -6.27
N LYS A 3 6.92 33.65 -5.97
CA LYS A 3 6.40 32.80 -4.90
C LYS A 3 6.94 31.36 -5.06
N PRO A 4 7.26 30.63 -3.97
CA PRO A 4 7.48 29.19 -4.10
C PRO A 4 6.16 28.54 -4.48
N ALA A 5 6.17 27.74 -5.55
CA ALA A 5 5.09 26.83 -5.86
C ALA A 5 4.95 25.87 -4.67
N ALA A 6 3.75 25.76 -4.12
CA ALA A 6 3.42 24.66 -3.25
C ALA A 6 3.69 23.38 -4.05
N GLU A 7 4.79 22.73 -3.72
CA GLU A 7 5.10 21.39 -4.17
C GLU A 7 3.98 20.54 -3.58
N PHE A 8 2.98 20.20 -4.41
CA PHE A 8 2.03 19.17 -4.05
C PHE A 8 2.88 17.93 -3.84
N THR A 9 3.10 17.60 -2.57
CA THR A 9 3.68 16.34 -2.12
C THR A 9 2.76 15.25 -2.67
N HIS A 10 3.01 14.86 -3.91
CA HIS A 10 2.51 13.62 -4.45
C HIS A 10 3.16 12.59 -3.56
N ALA A 11 2.41 12.08 -2.57
CA ALA A 11 2.79 10.88 -1.85
C ALA A 11 3.21 9.86 -2.92
N GLN A 12 4.52 9.68 -3.09
CA GLN A 12 5.05 8.69 -4.00
C GLN A 12 4.50 7.37 -3.47
N PRO A 13 3.77 6.59 -4.27
CA PRO A 13 3.26 5.33 -3.79
C PRO A 13 4.45 4.47 -3.37
N SER A 14 4.44 4.08 -2.11
CA SER A 14 5.53 3.34 -1.47
C SER A 14 5.82 2.02 -2.19
N SER A 15 4.82 1.47 -2.91
CA SER A 15 4.98 0.37 -3.86
C SER A 15 3.83 0.34 -4.87
N SER A 16 4.09 -0.17 -6.09
CA SER A 16 3.03 -0.39 -7.08
C SER A 16 3.21 -1.70 -7.84
N PHE A 17 2.09 -2.30 -8.22
CA PHE A 17 1.98 -3.58 -8.91
C PHE A 17 1.25 -3.40 -10.24
N ARG A 18 1.71 -4.09 -11.29
CA ARG A 18 1.02 -4.12 -12.58
C ARG A 18 0.25 -5.42 -12.70
N LEU A 19 -1.03 -5.29 -13.01
CA LEU A 19 -1.96 -6.38 -13.20
C LEU A 19 -2.53 -6.31 -14.63
N ILE A 20 -2.72 -7.45 -15.26
CA ILE A 20 -3.51 -7.58 -16.48
C ILE A 20 -4.66 -8.53 -16.14
N THR A 21 -5.90 -8.07 -16.27
CA THR A 21 -7.08 -8.90 -16.00
C THR A 21 -7.22 -10.01 -17.03
N ALA A 22 -8.09 -10.99 -16.77
CA ALA A 22 -8.42 -12.04 -17.75
C ALA A 22 -8.88 -11.47 -19.11
N GLU A 23 -9.57 -10.33 -19.10
CA GLU A 23 -10.04 -9.60 -20.29
C GLU A 23 -8.94 -8.75 -20.95
N GLY A 24 -7.69 -8.85 -20.48
CA GLY A 24 -6.56 -8.12 -21.05
C GLY A 24 -6.48 -6.65 -20.66
N ILE A 25 -7.24 -6.21 -19.65
CA ILE A 25 -7.24 -4.80 -19.22
C ILE A 25 -6.06 -4.55 -18.29
N PRO A 26 -5.14 -3.63 -18.63
CA PRO A 26 -3.98 -3.33 -17.79
C PRO A 26 -4.36 -2.38 -16.66
N PHE A 27 -4.14 -2.80 -15.43
CA PHE A 27 -4.22 -1.98 -14.24
C PHE A 27 -2.86 -1.75 -13.60
N ARG A 28 -2.69 -0.56 -13.04
CA ARG A 28 -1.69 -0.32 -12.01
C ARG A 28 -2.40 -0.27 -10.67
N VAL A 29 -1.88 -0.99 -9.70
CA VAL A 29 -2.32 -0.97 -8.31
C VAL A 29 -1.24 -0.30 -7.49
N ALA A 30 -1.61 0.60 -6.59
CA ALA A 30 -0.68 1.33 -5.75
C ALA A 30 -1.12 1.27 -4.29
N LEU A 31 -0.14 1.08 -3.41
CA LEU A 31 -0.34 1.14 -1.97
C LEU A 31 0.18 2.50 -1.46
N VAL A 32 -0.67 3.22 -0.74
CA VAL A 32 -0.42 4.61 -0.33
C VAL A 32 -0.78 4.77 1.14
N LEU A 33 0.08 5.41 1.91
CA LEU A 33 -0.28 5.85 3.27
C LEU A 33 -1.25 7.03 3.15
N SER A 34 -2.41 6.95 3.82
CA SER A 34 -3.26 8.14 3.93
C SER A 34 -2.49 9.23 4.68
N ASP A 35 -2.66 10.50 4.28
CA ASP A 35 -2.11 11.60 5.06
C ASP A 35 -2.58 11.49 6.52
N LYS A 36 -1.66 11.76 7.46
CA LYS A 36 -1.98 11.77 8.89
C LYS A 36 -3.20 12.65 9.11
N SER A 37 -4.23 12.07 9.72
CA SER A 37 -5.27 12.86 10.38
C SER A 37 -4.60 13.84 11.34
N ALA A 38 -5.19 15.04 11.50
CA ALA A 38 -4.68 16.08 12.41
C ALA A 38 -4.55 15.64 13.88
N ASP A 39 -5.08 14.45 14.20
CA ASP A 39 -4.93 13.76 15.47
C ASP A 39 -3.72 12.82 15.41
N GLU A 40 -2.66 13.17 16.12
CA GLU A 40 -1.37 12.45 16.12
C GLU A 40 -1.47 11.03 16.71
N ASN A 41 -2.61 10.65 17.29
CA ASN A 41 -2.88 9.34 17.89
C ASN A 41 -3.63 8.36 16.98
N VAL A 42 -4.10 8.79 15.81
CA VAL A 42 -4.75 7.87 14.86
C VAL A 42 -3.72 7.45 13.82
N ALA A 43 -3.34 6.18 13.83
CA ALA A 43 -2.48 5.62 12.80
C ALA A 43 -3.14 5.82 11.44
N SER A 44 -2.40 6.44 10.50
CA SER A 44 -2.85 6.60 9.12
C SER A 44 -3.19 5.23 8.52
N GLU A 45 -4.47 5.03 8.18
CA GLU A 45 -4.88 3.79 7.56
C GLU A 45 -4.47 3.75 6.09
N PRO A 46 -3.76 2.70 5.65
CA PRO A 46 -3.31 2.64 4.28
C PRO A 46 -4.44 2.40 3.28
N LEU A 47 -4.26 2.97 2.08
CA LEU A 47 -5.19 2.86 0.97
C LEU A 47 -4.58 2.05 -0.17
N ILE A 48 -5.39 1.20 -0.78
CA ILE A 48 -5.10 0.56 -2.07
C ILE A 48 -5.83 1.31 -3.17
N GLN A 49 -5.11 1.69 -4.23
CA GLN A 49 -5.61 2.51 -5.34
C GLN A 49 -5.44 1.77 -6.67
N PHE A 50 -6.48 1.82 -7.50
CA PHE A 50 -6.52 1.17 -8.81
C PHE A 50 -6.54 2.21 -9.93
N PHE A 51 -5.70 2.00 -10.93
CA PHE A 51 -5.54 2.89 -12.07
C PHE A 51 -5.67 2.10 -13.38
N ASP A 52 -6.59 2.52 -14.26
CA ASP A 52 -6.69 1.98 -15.63
C ASP A 52 -5.55 2.58 -16.48
N MET A 53 -4.68 1.72 -17.00
CA MET A 53 -3.50 2.12 -17.76
C MET A 53 -3.78 2.34 -19.26
N ARG A 54 -5.01 2.07 -19.75
CA ARG A 54 -5.42 2.40 -21.13
C ARG A 54 -5.54 3.91 -21.33
N HIS A 55 -5.78 4.66 -20.25
CA HIS A 55 -5.96 6.10 -20.26
C HIS A 55 -4.76 6.79 -19.58
N TRP A 56 -4.08 7.70 -20.30
CA TRP A 56 -2.91 8.45 -19.83
C TRP A 56 -1.80 7.57 -19.19
N PRO A 57 -1.30 6.53 -19.89
CA PRO A 57 -0.25 5.66 -19.34
C PRO A 57 1.02 6.43 -18.96
N GLU A 58 1.33 7.52 -19.65
CA GLU A 58 2.46 8.39 -19.37
C GLU A 58 2.34 9.15 -18.04
N LYS A 59 1.11 9.25 -17.50
CA LYS A 59 0.81 9.85 -16.19
C LYS A 59 0.56 8.82 -15.10
N GLY A 60 0.77 7.54 -15.39
CA GLY A 60 0.56 6.44 -14.44
C GLY A 60 -0.88 5.93 -14.38
N GLY A 61 -1.70 6.23 -15.39
CA GLY A 61 -3.07 5.72 -15.53
C GLY A 61 -4.15 6.67 -14.99
N GLN A 62 -5.40 6.42 -15.38
CA GLN A 62 -6.56 7.08 -14.80
C GLN A 62 -6.92 6.39 -13.48
N LYS A 63 -6.97 7.15 -12.38
CA LYS A 63 -7.48 6.61 -11.10
C LYS A 63 -8.95 6.22 -11.26
N VAL A 64 -9.25 4.96 -10.95
CA VAL A 64 -10.59 4.39 -10.99
C VAL A 64 -11.20 4.36 -9.60
N SER A 65 -10.51 3.76 -8.64
CA SER A 65 -11.04 3.56 -7.29
C SER A 65 -9.96 3.53 -6.21
N SER A 66 -10.39 3.58 -4.96
CA SER A 66 -9.54 3.53 -3.78
C SER A 66 -10.31 2.87 -2.64
N TYR A 67 -9.64 2.00 -1.89
CA TYR A 67 -10.22 1.33 -0.72
C TYR A 67 -9.26 1.43 0.47
N HIS A 68 -9.83 1.44 1.68
CA HIS A 68 -9.06 1.12 2.87
C HIS A 68 -8.49 -0.29 2.73
N LEU A 69 -7.18 -0.44 3.03
CA LEU A 69 -6.50 -1.72 2.84
C LEU A 69 -7.15 -2.83 3.68
N SER A 70 -7.54 -2.52 4.92
CA SER A 70 -8.22 -3.45 5.82
C SER A 70 -9.51 -3.97 5.18
N THR A 71 -10.37 -3.08 4.70
CA THR A 71 -11.64 -3.41 4.05
C THR A 71 -11.43 -4.24 2.79
N PHE A 72 -10.40 -3.92 1.99
CA PHE A 72 -10.07 -4.71 0.81
C PHE A 72 -9.65 -6.14 1.18
N LEU A 73 -8.79 -6.30 2.19
CA LEU A 73 -8.29 -7.60 2.65
C LEU A 73 -9.36 -8.45 3.36
N GLU A 74 -10.30 -7.82 4.06
CA GLU A 74 -11.41 -8.49 4.76
C GLU A 74 -12.60 -8.82 3.84
N SER A 75 -12.62 -8.30 2.62
CA SER A 75 -13.72 -8.51 1.68
C SER A 75 -13.75 -9.93 1.10
N ASP A 76 -14.93 -10.36 0.64
CA ASP A 76 -15.14 -11.57 -0.15
C ASP A 76 -14.75 -11.39 -1.64
N ALA A 77 -14.07 -10.29 -1.99
CA ALA A 77 -13.67 -9.98 -3.35
C ALA A 77 -12.70 -11.03 -3.94
N ALA A 78 -11.92 -11.72 -3.11
CA ALA A 78 -11.07 -12.83 -3.55
C ALA A 78 -11.88 -14.03 -4.05
N GLU A 79 -13.15 -14.16 -3.66
CA GLU A 79 -14.06 -15.24 -4.08
C GLU A 79 -14.97 -14.79 -5.22
N ARG A 80 -15.40 -13.51 -5.21
CA ARG A 80 -16.45 -13.00 -6.12
C ARG A 80 -15.96 -12.04 -7.19
N GLY A 81 -14.69 -11.61 -7.11
CA GLY A 81 -14.17 -10.49 -7.88
C GLY A 81 -14.57 -9.15 -7.27
N LEU A 82 -14.09 -8.07 -7.89
CA LEU A 82 -14.33 -6.71 -7.42
C LEU A 82 -14.71 -5.81 -8.58
N ASN A 83 -15.89 -5.20 -8.51
CA ASN A 83 -16.24 -4.09 -9.39
C ASN A 83 -15.63 -2.79 -8.82
N LEU A 84 -14.74 -2.15 -9.57
CA LEU A 84 -14.04 -0.94 -9.17
C LEU A 84 -14.88 0.32 -9.41
N ASP A 85 -15.83 0.28 -10.35
CA ASP A 85 -16.80 1.34 -10.60
C ASP A 85 -18.08 0.75 -11.22
N GLY A 86 -19.20 0.87 -10.51
CA GLY A 86 -20.48 0.26 -10.90
C GLY A 86 -21.02 0.70 -12.27
N GLY A 87 -20.45 1.73 -12.92
CA GLY A 87 -20.84 2.22 -14.23
C GLY A 87 -20.01 1.69 -15.41
N VAL A 88 -18.87 1.03 -15.17
CA VAL A 88 -17.94 0.60 -16.23
C VAL A 88 -17.61 -0.88 -16.09
N ALA A 89 -18.17 -1.71 -16.99
CA ALA A 89 -17.98 -3.16 -16.95
C ALA A 89 -16.50 -3.59 -17.00
N ASP A 90 -15.69 -2.91 -17.82
CA ASP A 90 -14.25 -3.15 -17.96
C ASP A 90 -13.45 -2.89 -16.68
N TRP A 91 -14.01 -2.15 -15.72
CA TRP A 91 -13.40 -1.86 -14.43
C TRP A 91 -13.80 -2.90 -13.38
N THR A 92 -13.69 -4.17 -13.76
CA THR A 92 -13.94 -5.31 -12.89
C THR A 92 -12.68 -6.19 -12.81
N LEU A 93 -12.31 -6.56 -11.59
CA LEU A 93 -11.29 -7.56 -11.32
C LEU A 93 -11.96 -8.90 -11.09
N ASP A 94 -11.51 -9.93 -11.82
CA ASP A 94 -11.90 -11.30 -11.54
C ASP A 94 -11.29 -11.81 -10.21
N PRO A 95 -11.81 -12.90 -9.62
CA PRO A 95 -11.30 -13.43 -8.35
C PRO A 95 -9.79 -13.70 -8.33
N ALA A 96 -9.22 -14.20 -9.43
CA ALA A 96 -7.79 -14.50 -9.51
C ALA A 96 -6.95 -13.21 -9.54
N SER A 97 -7.42 -12.19 -10.26
CA SER A 97 -6.85 -10.85 -10.24
C SER A 97 -6.85 -10.23 -8.84
N VAL A 98 -7.97 -10.34 -8.10
CA VAL A 98 -8.04 -9.85 -6.71
C VAL A 98 -7.06 -10.61 -5.82
N LYS A 99 -7.00 -11.94 -5.93
CA LYS A 99 -6.06 -12.76 -5.16
C LYS A 99 -4.60 -12.37 -5.43
N ALA A 100 -4.24 -12.11 -6.69
CA ALA A 100 -2.89 -11.67 -7.04
C ALA A 100 -2.53 -10.33 -6.37
N VAL A 101 -3.49 -9.42 -6.25
CA VAL A 101 -3.29 -8.14 -5.54
C VAL A 101 -3.12 -8.37 -4.04
N ILE A 102 -3.92 -9.24 -3.42
CA ILE A 102 -3.79 -9.60 -1.99
C ILE A 102 -2.43 -10.24 -1.72
N ASP A 103 -2.03 -11.21 -2.53
CA ASP A 103 -0.73 -11.90 -2.39
C ASP A 103 0.44 -10.90 -2.58
N TRP A 104 0.30 -9.94 -3.49
CA TRP A 104 1.25 -8.84 -3.64
C TRP A 104 1.33 -7.94 -2.39
N VAL A 105 0.19 -7.54 -1.82
CA VAL A 105 0.14 -6.72 -0.60
C VAL A 105 0.87 -7.43 0.56
N HIS A 106 0.64 -8.72 0.76
CA HIS A 106 1.28 -9.48 1.83
C HIS A 106 2.80 -9.62 1.66
N THR A 107 3.31 -9.55 0.43
CA THR A 107 4.76 -9.63 0.13
C THR A 107 5.43 -8.26 0.03
N ASN A 108 4.65 -7.17 0.03
CA ASN A 108 5.12 -5.80 -0.08
C ASN A 108 4.42 -4.93 0.98
N PRO A 109 4.64 -5.23 2.28
CA PRO A 109 4.07 -4.41 3.34
C PRO A 109 4.58 -2.97 3.19
N LEU A 110 3.74 -2.02 3.58
CA LEU A 110 4.15 -0.63 3.65
C LEU A 110 5.37 -0.49 4.56
N PRO A 111 6.29 0.45 4.27
CA PRO A 111 7.30 0.83 5.23
C PRO A 111 6.58 1.38 6.47
N THR A 112 6.38 0.52 7.47
CA THR A 112 6.00 0.93 8.81
C THR A 112 7.13 1.83 9.26
N SER A 113 6.88 3.14 9.34
CA SER A 113 7.91 4.10 9.74
C SER A 113 8.60 3.60 11.00
N GLU A 114 9.92 3.48 10.91
CA GLU A 114 10.87 2.97 11.89
C GLU A 114 10.43 3.12 13.36
N LEU A 115 9.74 2.10 13.88
CA LEU A 115 9.53 1.88 15.31
C LEU A 115 9.83 0.42 15.67
N GLU A 116 10.84 -0.17 15.05
CA GLU A 116 11.63 -1.19 15.74
C GLU A 116 12.77 -0.43 16.43
N GLY A 117 12.44 0.14 17.59
CA GLY A 117 13.47 0.52 18.56
C GLY A 117 14.26 -0.74 18.86
N ALA A 118 15.51 -0.77 18.40
CA ALA A 118 16.50 -1.74 18.81
C ALA A 118 16.49 -1.84 20.34
N SER A 119 15.89 -2.89 20.86
CA SER A 119 15.98 -3.28 22.26
C SER A 119 16.49 -4.72 22.30
N ASP A 120 17.66 -4.92 21.70
CA ASP A 120 18.52 -6.07 21.94
C ASP A 120 19.66 -5.59 22.85
N GLU A 121 19.33 -5.30 24.11
CA GLU A 121 20.32 -5.44 25.18
C GLU A 121 20.06 -6.81 25.82
N PRO A 122 20.95 -7.80 25.64
CA PRO A 122 20.94 -8.94 26.52
C PRO A 122 21.38 -8.47 27.92
N GLU A 123 20.43 -8.42 28.85
CA GLU A 123 20.72 -8.45 30.28
C GLU A 123 21.43 -9.78 30.61
N ASP A 124 22.76 -9.82 30.48
CA ASP A 124 23.58 -10.84 31.16
C ASP A 124 24.32 -10.19 32.33
N HIS A 125 23.60 -10.16 33.45
CA HIS A 125 24.19 -10.06 34.77
C HIS A 125 25.05 -11.30 35.00
N ASN A 126 26.36 -11.21 34.76
CA ASN A 126 27.30 -12.16 35.34
C ASN A 126 28.53 -11.46 35.93
N LEU A 127 28.43 -11.15 37.22
CA LEU A 127 29.59 -11.06 38.10
C LEU A 127 30.35 -12.39 38.02
N ILE A 128 31.58 -12.41 37.47
CA ILE A 128 32.78 -13.00 38.10
C ILE A 128 34.02 -12.34 37.48
N HIS A 129 34.57 -11.31 38.12
CA HIS A 129 35.98 -10.95 37.89
C HIS A 129 36.86 -11.93 38.66
N GLY A 130 37.40 -12.90 37.93
CA GLY A 130 38.44 -13.80 38.41
C GLY A 130 39.68 -13.03 38.84
N ALA A 131 40.25 -13.48 39.95
CA ALA A 131 41.52 -13.03 40.50
C ALA A 131 42.65 -13.16 39.46
N ARG A 132 43.46 -12.12 39.36
CA ARG A 132 44.70 -12.08 38.60
C ARG A 132 45.86 -12.35 39.56
N LEU A 133 46.60 -13.42 39.25
CA LEU A 133 48.00 -13.77 39.60
C LEU A 133 48.58 -13.31 40.94
#